data_AF-A0A1V5MES1-F1
#
_entry.id   AF-A0A1V5MES1-F1
#
_cell.length_a   1.000
_cell.length_b   1.000
_cell.length_c   1.000
_cell.angle_alpha   90.00
_cell.angle_beta   90.00
_cell.angle_gamma   90.00
#
_symmetry.space_group_name_H-M   'P 1'
#
loop_
_entity.id
_entity.type
_entity.pdbx_description
1 polymer ?
#
loop_
_entity_poly.entity_id
_entity_poly.type
_entity_poly.pdbx_seq_one_letter_code
_entity_poly.pdbx_strand_id
1 'polypeptide(L)'
;MVKAVTFGKRERVRFLGGATIADWKPIEGAAVYALTYKQDPLNRPRAHTVVYFGETADLALPEMQNELSRWWHENSGAKGELFFFYHPMPGSNRYERNLVKEKLAAEYQPDGND
;
A
#
# COMPACT_ATOMS: atom_id res chain seq x y z
N MET A 1 -10.20 15.13 4.33
CA MET A 1 -9.05 15.40 3.44
C MET A 1 -8.33 14.08 3.19
N VAL A 2 -8.21 13.64 1.93
CA VAL A 2 -7.45 12.43 1.58
C VAL A 2 -5.97 12.70 1.86
N LYS A 3 -5.31 11.87 2.68
CA LYS A 3 -3.87 12.03 2.90
C LYS A 3 -3.14 11.52 1.66
N ALA A 4 -1.98 12.10 1.40
CA ALA A 4 -1.12 11.67 0.31
C ALA A 4 0.31 11.46 0.82
N VAL A 5 0.96 10.44 0.28
CA VAL A 5 2.37 10.14 0.50
C VAL A 5 3.04 9.93 -0.86
N THR A 6 4.35 10.04 -0.92
CA THR A 6 5.10 9.79 -2.13
C THR A 6 6.12 8.71 -1.84
N PHE A 7 6.10 7.64 -2.62
CA PHE A 7 7.08 6.56 -2.55
C PHE A 7 7.99 6.62 -3.77
N GLY A 8 9.17 6.03 -3.63
CA GLY A 8 10.19 5.98 -4.68
C GLY A 8 11.34 6.94 -4.42
N LYS A 9 12.56 6.45 -4.64
CA LYS A 9 13.83 7.17 -4.52
C LYS A 9 14.19 7.85 -5.84
N ARG A 10 14.06 7.14 -6.97
CA ARG A 10 14.43 7.67 -8.31
C ARG A 10 13.26 8.32 -9.01
N GLU A 11 12.13 7.62 -9.07
CA GLU A 11 10.87 8.15 -9.58
C GLU A 11 9.85 8.19 -8.47
N ARG A 12 9.40 9.40 -8.18
CA ARG A 12 8.49 9.68 -7.08
C ARG A 12 7.05 9.43 -7.52
N VAL A 13 6.47 8.34 -7.04
CA VAL A 13 5.08 7.94 -7.30
C VAL A 13 4.20 8.42 -6.16
N ARG A 14 3.13 9.15 -6.51
CA ARG A 14 2.19 9.71 -5.53
C ARG A 14 1.10 8.71 -5.18
N PHE A 15 0.95 8.43 -3.90
CA PHE A 15 -0.12 7.59 -3.37
C PHE A 15 -1.11 8.42 -2.54
N LEU A 16 -2.37 8.03 -2.59
CA LEU A 16 -3.51 8.57 -1.88
C LEU A 16 -3.96 7.59 -0.78
N GLY A 17 -4.65 8.07 0.24
CA GLY A 17 -5.24 7.22 1.28
C GLY A 17 -4.82 7.64 2.69
N GLY A 18 -4.20 6.71 3.43
CA GLY A 18 -3.78 6.92 4.82
C GLY A 18 -4.86 6.63 5.86
N ALA A 19 -5.86 5.83 5.49
CA ALA A 19 -6.75 5.13 6.41
C ALA A 19 -6.11 3.80 6.82
N THR A 20 -6.61 3.22 7.91
CA THR A 20 -6.23 1.88 8.34
C THR A 20 -6.81 0.84 7.38
N ILE A 21 -6.36 -0.42 7.42
CA ILE A 21 -7.03 -1.47 6.62
C ILE A 21 -8.50 -1.61 7.03
N ALA A 22 -8.82 -1.49 8.33
CA ALA A 22 -10.18 -1.59 8.85
C ALA A 22 -11.08 -0.42 8.42
N ASP A 23 -10.51 0.77 8.27
CA ASP A 23 -11.22 1.99 7.87
C ASP A 23 -11.11 2.32 6.38
N TRP A 24 -10.38 1.48 5.63
CA TRP A 24 -10.22 1.68 4.20
C TRP A 24 -11.58 1.51 3.53
N LYS A 25 -11.96 2.50 2.72
CA LYS A 25 -13.16 2.43 1.89
C LYS A 25 -12.77 1.94 0.50
N PRO A 26 -13.42 0.90 -0.03
CA PRO A 26 -13.16 0.42 -1.38
C PRO A 26 -13.38 1.55 -2.39
N ILE A 27 -12.53 1.60 -3.40
CA ILE A 27 -12.56 2.61 -4.47
C ILE A 27 -12.48 1.85 -5.77
N GLU A 28 -13.34 2.15 -6.74
CA GLU A 28 -13.29 1.43 -8.01
C GLU A 28 -12.03 1.79 -8.81
N GLY A 29 -11.44 0.76 -9.41
CA GLY A 29 -10.46 0.89 -10.49
C GLY A 29 -9.07 0.37 -10.16
N ALA A 30 -8.31 0.24 -11.25
CA ALA A 30 -6.98 -0.34 -11.25
C ALA A 30 -5.97 0.54 -10.51
N ALA A 31 -5.11 -0.08 -9.70
CA ALA A 31 -4.14 0.63 -8.89
C ALA A 31 -2.95 -0.23 -8.48
N VAL A 32 -1.87 0.46 -8.10
CA VAL A 32 -0.81 -0.09 -7.24
C VAL A 32 -1.08 0.37 -5.82
N TYR A 33 -0.89 -0.48 -4.83
CA TYR A 33 -1.10 -0.14 -3.43
C TYR A 33 0.11 -0.47 -2.56
N ALA A 34 0.19 0.20 -1.41
CA ALA A 34 1.22 0.04 -0.41
C ALA A 34 0.59 -0.17 0.96
N LEU A 35 1.03 -1.20 1.67
CA LEU A 35 0.78 -1.39 3.09
C LEU A 35 1.96 -0.84 3.88
N THR A 36 1.66 -0.05 4.91
CA THR A 36 2.69 0.61 5.71
C THR A 36 2.33 0.63 7.18
N TYR A 37 3.32 0.78 8.06
CA TYR A 37 3.09 1.08 9.48
C TYR A 37 3.94 2.27 9.91
N LYS A 38 3.65 2.81 11.09
CA LYS A 38 4.48 3.86 11.71
C LYS A 38 5.38 3.23 12.77
N GLN A 39 6.70 3.33 12.59
CA GLN A 39 7.67 2.81 13.56
C GLN A 39 7.72 3.64 14.85
N ASP A 40 7.61 4.97 14.73
CA ASP A 40 7.62 5.89 15.86
C ASP A 40 6.49 6.93 15.67
N PRO A 41 5.23 6.56 15.94
CA PRO A 41 4.10 7.44 15.70
C PRO A 41 4.07 8.67 16.62
N LEU A 42 4.75 8.61 17.78
CA LEU A 42 4.79 9.72 18.75
C LEU A 42 5.75 10.81 18.30
N ASN A 43 7.00 10.46 17.96
CA ASN A 43 8.00 11.45 17.58
C ASN A 43 8.06 11.69 16.06
N ARG A 44 7.64 10.70 15.26
CA ARG A 44 7.64 10.76 13.78
C ARG A 44 6.27 10.39 13.20
N PRO A 45 5.20 11.13 13.51
CA PRO A 45 3.83 10.78 13.14
C PRO A 45 3.56 10.70 11.62
N ARG A 46 4.49 11.20 10.80
CA ARG A 46 4.43 11.17 9.32
C ARG A 46 5.34 10.12 8.69
N ALA A 47 6.19 9.44 9.46
CA ALA A 47 7.12 8.45 8.93
C ALA A 47 6.41 7.11 8.78
N HIS A 48 6.31 6.65 7.54
CA HIS A 48 5.76 5.34 7.19
C HIS A 48 6.88 4.42 6.76
N THR A 49 6.89 3.20 7.30
CA THR A 49 7.72 2.09 6.82
C THR A 49 6.85 1.20 5.94
N VAL A 50 7.32 0.90 4.74
CA VAL A 50 6.59 0.05 3.79
C VAL A 50 6.79 -1.42 4.18
N VAL A 51 5.69 -2.17 4.16
CA VAL A 51 5.65 -3.61 4.46
C VAL A 51 5.43 -4.41 3.18
N TYR A 52 4.64 -3.86 2.26
CA TYR A 52 4.26 -4.56 1.04
C TYR A 52 3.81 -3.57 -0.05
N PHE A 53 4.15 -3.87 -1.29
CA PHE A 53 3.54 -3.29 -2.50
C PHE A 53 2.78 -4.37 -3.28
N GLY A 54 1.55 -4.06 -3.69
CA GLY A 54 0.73 -4.93 -4.53
C GLY A 54 0.10 -4.18 -5.70
N GLU A 55 -0.52 -4.92 -6.61
CA GLU A 55 -1.34 -4.37 -7.70
C GLU A 55 -2.70 -5.05 -7.75
N THR A 56 -3.69 -4.32 -8.26
CA THR A 56 -5.02 -4.87 -8.52
C THR A 56 -5.64 -4.21 -9.76
N ALA A 57 -6.47 -4.96 -10.46
CA ALA A 57 -7.33 -4.42 -11.52
C ALA A 57 -8.49 -3.60 -10.95
N ASP A 58 -8.87 -3.84 -9.70
CA ASP A 58 -9.94 -3.11 -9.01
C ASP A 58 -9.73 -3.12 -7.49
N LEU A 59 -9.65 -1.93 -6.91
CA LEU A 59 -9.58 -1.71 -5.46
C LEU A 59 -10.94 -1.91 -4.76
N ALA A 60 -12.03 -2.05 -5.50
CA ALA A 60 -13.37 -2.28 -4.95
C ALA A 60 -13.65 -3.76 -4.61
N LEU A 61 -12.75 -4.68 -4.95
CA LEU A 61 -12.95 -6.12 -4.75
C LEU A 61 -13.11 -6.47 -3.26
N PRO A 62 -14.27 -7.01 -2.83
CA PRO A 62 -14.52 -7.37 -1.43
C PRO A 62 -13.50 -8.36 -0.85
N GLU A 63 -12.97 -9.25 -1.69
CA GLU A 63 -11.96 -10.23 -1.27
C GLU A 63 -10.68 -9.57 -0.79
N MET A 64 -10.29 -8.45 -1.41
CA MET A 64 -9.02 -7.77 -1.14
C MET A 64 -8.92 -7.26 0.31
N GLN A 65 -10.00 -6.72 0.88
CA GLN A 65 -10.00 -6.30 2.28
C GLN A 65 -9.77 -7.46 3.24
N ASN A 66 -10.45 -8.58 2.98
CA ASN A 66 -10.36 -9.77 3.81
C ASN A 66 -8.99 -10.43 3.70
N GLU A 67 -8.43 -10.50 2.49
CA GLU A 67 -7.10 -11.07 2.23
C GLU A 67 -6.00 -10.23 2.87
N LEU A 68 -6.01 -8.90 2.71
CA LEU A 68 -5.01 -8.02 3.31
C LEU A 68 -5.10 -8.04 4.85
N SER A 69 -6.32 -8.10 5.40
CA SER A 69 -6.53 -8.22 6.84
C SER A 69 -6.01 -9.56 7.39
N ARG A 70 -6.24 -10.66 6.67
CA ARG A 70 -5.74 -11.99 7.04
C ARG A 70 -4.23 -12.06 6.96
N TRP A 71 -3.66 -11.64 5.83
CA TRP A 71 -2.21 -11.59 5.61
C TRP A 71 -1.53 -10.79 6.71
N TRP A 72 -2.10 -9.65 7.11
CA TRP A 72 -1.59 -8.85 8.21
C TRP A 72 -1.58 -9.61 9.55
N HIS A 73 -2.70 -10.24 9.89
CA HIS A 73 -2.83 -11.00 11.14
C HIS A 73 -1.78 -12.12 11.22
N GLU A 74 -1.52 -12.80 10.10
CA GLU A 74 -0.59 -13.92 10.00
C GLU A 74 0.89 -13.47 10.02
N ASN A 75 1.22 -12.33 9.41
CA ASN A 75 2.62 -11.97 9.14
C ASN A 75 3.20 -10.91 10.09
N SER A 76 2.39 -10.28 10.94
CA SER A 76 2.87 -9.13 11.70
C SER A 76 2.11 -8.86 12.99
N GLY A 77 1.60 -9.90 13.66
CA GLY A 77 0.79 -9.87 14.89
C GLY A 77 1.31 -9.04 16.10
N ALA A 78 2.36 -8.22 15.95
CA ALA A 78 2.84 -7.25 16.93
C ALA A 78 3.31 -5.89 16.35
N LYS A 79 3.39 -5.68 15.02
CA LYS A 79 3.76 -4.36 14.44
C LYS A 79 2.50 -3.47 14.45
N GLY A 80 2.63 -2.16 14.63
CA GLY A 80 1.50 -1.24 14.86
C GLY A 80 0.46 -1.17 13.72
N GLU A 81 -0.58 -0.37 13.91
CA GLU A 81 -1.69 -0.15 12.95
C GLU A 81 -1.19 0.03 11.49
N LEU A 82 -1.68 -0.83 10.58
CA LEU A 82 -1.38 -0.73 9.15
C LEU A 82 -2.22 0.33 8.48
N PHE A 83 -1.55 1.14 7.66
CA PHE A 83 -2.14 2.14 6.80
C PHE A 83 -2.08 1.70 5.35
N PHE A 84 -3.21 1.87 4.67
CA PHE A 84 -3.38 1.60 3.26
C PHE A 84 -3.20 2.87 2.42
N PHE A 85 -2.37 2.77 1.39
CA PHE A 85 -2.16 3.81 0.40
C PHE A 85 -2.25 3.22 -1.01
N TYR A 86 -2.76 3.98 -1.98
CA TYR A 86 -2.90 3.53 -3.36
C TYR A 86 -2.54 4.61 -4.38
N HIS A 87 -2.01 4.19 -5.53
CA HIS A 87 -1.74 4.99 -6.71
C HIS A 87 -2.71 4.56 -7.82
N PRO A 88 -3.74 5.37 -8.14
CA PRO A 88 -4.67 5.06 -9.23
C PRO A 88 -3.94 4.96 -10.56
N MET A 89 -4.23 3.90 -11.31
CA MET A 89 -3.71 3.64 -12.66
C MET A 89 -4.87 3.28 -13.60
N PRO A 90 -5.83 4.19 -13.84
CA PRO A 90 -6.98 3.92 -14.69
C PRO A 90 -6.54 3.55 -16.12
N GLY A 91 -7.19 2.54 -16.71
CA GLY A 91 -6.87 2.04 -18.05
C GLY A 91 -5.60 1.19 -18.14
N SER A 92 -4.86 1.02 -17.04
CA SER A 92 -3.67 0.19 -17.03
C SER A 92 -4.00 -1.29 -17.17
N ASN A 93 -3.14 -2.02 -17.86
CA ASN A 93 -3.12 -3.48 -17.83
C ASN A 93 -2.26 -4.00 -16.65
N ARG A 94 -2.32 -5.31 -16.42
CA ARG A 94 -1.56 -5.97 -15.34
C ARG A 94 -0.05 -5.77 -15.45
N TYR A 95 0.50 -5.77 -16.66
CA TYR A 95 1.94 -5.62 -16.88
C TYR A 95 2.42 -4.23 -16.46
N GLU A 96 1.70 -3.18 -16.86
CA GLU A 96 2.03 -1.79 -16.51
C GLU A 96 2.02 -1.55 -15.00
N ARG A 97 1.02 -2.10 -14.28
CA ARG A 97 0.99 -2.00 -12.81
C ARG A 97 2.09 -2.80 -12.16
N ASN A 98 2.38 -4.00 -12.67
CA ASN A 98 3.48 -4.80 -12.15
C ASN A 98 4.82 -4.10 -12.33
N LEU A 99 5.09 -3.42 -13.45
CA LEU A 99 6.32 -2.64 -13.60
C LEU A 99 6.50 -1.58 -12.50
N VAL A 100 5.43 -0.87 -12.15
CA VAL A 100 5.46 0.12 -11.05
C VAL A 100 5.68 -0.57 -9.70
N LYS A 101 4.94 -1.66 -9.43
CA LYS A 101 5.05 -2.45 -8.20
C LYS A 101 6.46 -3.02 -8.01
N GLU A 102 7.01 -3.70 -9.01
CA GLU A 102 8.34 -4.32 -8.96
C GLU A 102 9.45 -3.28 -8.78
N LYS A 103 9.33 -2.12 -9.45
CA LYS A 103 10.27 -1.01 -9.27
C LYS A 103 10.28 -0.52 -7.82
N LEU A 104 9.10 -0.29 -7.24
CA LEU A 104 8.99 0.16 -5.86
C LEU A 104 9.48 -0.92 -4.88
N ALA A 105 9.13 -2.18 -5.10
CA ALA A 105 9.61 -3.30 -4.29
C ALA A 105 11.14 -3.39 -4.32
N ALA A 106 11.78 -3.27 -5.49
CA ALA A 106 13.23 -3.28 -5.61
C ALA A 106 13.94 -2.11 -4.88
N GLU A 107 13.30 -0.94 -4.82
CA GLU A 107 13.88 0.23 -4.13
C GLU A 107 13.76 0.17 -2.60
N TYR A 108 12.71 -0.48 -2.09
CA TYR A 108 12.39 -0.54 -0.66
C TYR A 108 12.76 -1.86 0.01
N GLN A 109 12.87 -2.95 -0.76
CA GLN A 109 13.09 -4.32 -0.29
C GLN A 109 12.21 -4.66 0.93
N PRO A 110 10.88 -4.54 0.81
CA PRO A 110 10.01 -4.73 1.97
C PRO A 110 9.81 -6.22 2.26
N ASP A 111 9.82 -6.58 3.55
CA ASP A 111 9.72 -7.97 4.05
C ASP A 111 8.56 -8.79 3.42
N GLY A 112 7.46 -8.14 3.02
CA GLY A 112 6.28 -8.81 2.49
C GLY A 112 6.31 -9.10 0.98
N ASN A 113 7.33 -8.64 0.24
CA ASN A 113 7.47 -8.87 -1.20
C ASN A 113 8.52 -9.93 -1.57
N ASP A 114 9.14 -10.58 -0.59
CA ASP A 114 10.12 -11.66 -0.79
C ASP A 114 9.52 -12.95 -1.37
#